data_AF-A0A972QJV7-F1
#
_entry.id   AF-A0A972QJV7-F1
#
_cell.length_a   1.000
_cell.length_b   1.000
_cell.length_c   1.000
_cell.angle_alpha   90.00
_cell.angle_beta   90.00
_cell.angle_gamma   90.00
#
_symmetry.space_group_name_H-M   'P 1'
#
loop_
_entity.id
_entity.type
_entity.pdbx_description
1 polymer ?
#
loop_
_entity_poly.entity_id
_entity_poly.type
_entity_poly.pdbx_seq_one_letter_code
_entity_poly.pdbx_strand_id
1 'polypeptide(L)'
;MAENTDLIAYCGLYCGDCSFHQGKIADLSRDLRKELRSHRFDKTAEALSEVSFFAAFKNYPQCYEVLGAMVKLRCKKACKAGGGPPFCKMRKCCQKKGIDGCWECAEFEKCDKLDFLKAGHGDAHIKNLKTLKKAGVDGFLEGKKHWYSASSERDNA
;
A
#
# COMPACT_ATOMS: atom_id res chain seq x y z
N MET A 1 13.27 15.28 12.41
CA MET A 1 11.86 15.68 12.65
C MET A 1 11.12 15.94 11.34
N ALA A 2 11.65 16.74 10.41
CA ALA A 2 11.02 16.99 9.10
C ALA A 2 10.83 15.73 8.20
N GLU A 3 11.69 14.72 8.33
CA GLU A 3 11.67 13.54 7.45
C GLU A 3 10.42 12.65 7.55
N ASN A 4 9.72 12.64 8.69
CA ASN A 4 8.54 11.77 8.88
C ASN A 4 7.22 12.46 8.48
N THR A 5 7.13 13.78 8.59
CA THR A 5 5.91 14.52 8.24
C THR A 5 5.59 14.43 6.74
N ASP A 6 6.62 14.41 5.90
CA ASP A 6 6.49 14.28 4.45
C ASP A 6 5.96 12.90 4.00
N LEU A 7 6.03 11.91 4.89
CA LEU A 7 5.49 10.57 4.66
C LEU A 7 3.99 10.48 4.95
N ILE A 8 3.36 11.52 5.51
CA ILE A 8 1.91 11.57 5.71
C ILE A 8 1.23 11.86 4.36
N ALA A 9 0.47 10.90 3.85
CA ALA A 9 -0.29 11.09 2.62
C ALA A 9 -1.54 11.95 2.85
N TYR A 10 -2.02 12.60 1.79
CA TYR A 10 -3.25 13.40 1.81
C TYR A 10 -4.46 12.67 2.43
N CYS A 11 -4.56 11.35 2.21
CA CYS A 11 -5.67 10.53 2.70
C CYS A 11 -5.51 10.00 4.13
N GLY A 12 -4.44 10.38 4.84
CA GLY A 12 -4.15 9.91 6.20
C GLY A 12 -3.43 8.57 6.28
N LEU A 13 -3.13 7.91 5.16
CA LEU A 13 -2.19 6.79 5.16
C LEU A 13 -0.75 7.30 5.33
N TYR A 14 0.11 6.44 5.87
CA TYR A 14 1.51 6.75 6.12
C TYR A 14 2.43 5.99 5.16
N CYS A 15 3.20 6.71 4.34
CA CYS A 15 4.14 6.11 3.38
C CYS A 15 5.24 5.30 4.07
N GLY A 16 5.58 5.62 5.32
CA GLY A 16 6.55 4.82 6.09
C GLY A 16 6.07 3.38 6.36
N ASP A 17 4.76 3.12 6.33
CA ASP A 17 4.18 1.77 6.49
C ASP A 17 3.79 1.15 5.13
N CYS A 18 3.94 1.88 4.03
CA CYS A 18 3.53 1.42 2.72
C CYS A 18 4.57 0.46 2.14
N SER A 19 4.19 -0.80 1.92
CA SER A 19 5.09 -1.84 1.38
C SER A 19 5.69 -1.47 0.01
N PHE A 20 4.96 -0.69 -0.80
CA PHE A 20 5.44 -0.19 -2.09
C PHE A 20 6.54 0.87 -1.91
N HIS A 21 6.42 1.75 -0.91
CA HIS A 21 7.41 2.77 -0.63
C HIS A 21 8.65 2.23 0.07
N GLN A 22 8.45 1.36 1.08
CA GLN A 22 9.54 0.62 1.72
C GLN A 22 10.32 -0.22 0.71
N GLY A 23 9.65 -0.75 -0.31
CA GLY A 23 10.28 -1.44 -1.43
C GLY A 23 10.79 -2.85 -1.12
N LYS A 24 10.67 -3.32 0.14
CA LYS A 24 11.18 -4.63 0.55
C LYS A 24 10.56 -5.79 -0.23
N ILE A 25 9.25 -5.74 -0.51
CA ILE A 25 8.58 -6.74 -1.34
C ILE A 25 9.17 -6.74 -2.75
N ALA A 26 9.32 -5.57 -3.37
CA ALA A 26 9.88 -5.46 -4.72
C ALA A 26 11.32 -5.97 -4.80
N ASP A 27 12.14 -5.71 -3.78
CA ASP A 27 13.51 -6.24 -3.68
C ASP A 27 13.51 -7.77 -3.57
N LEU A 28 12.74 -8.33 -2.63
CA LEU A 28 12.67 -9.78 -2.43
C LEU A 28 12.13 -10.49 -3.68
N SER A 29 11.11 -9.94 -4.34
CA SER A 29 10.58 -10.50 -5.58
C SER A 29 11.61 -10.48 -6.71
N ARG A 30 12.40 -9.40 -6.82
CA ARG A 30 13.50 -9.31 -7.80
C ARG A 30 14.56 -10.36 -7.52
N ASP A 31 14.99 -10.46 -6.27
CA ASP A 31 16.09 -11.32 -5.86
C ASP A 31 15.70 -12.81 -6.00
N LEU A 32 14.50 -13.18 -5.54
CA LEU A 32 13.97 -14.54 -5.75
C LEU A 32 13.85 -14.89 -7.24
N ARG A 33 13.36 -13.97 -8.09
CA ARG A 33 13.28 -14.22 -9.53
C ARG A 33 14.64 -14.43 -10.18
N LYS A 34 15.67 -13.74 -9.68
CA LYS A 34 17.05 -13.90 -10.14
C LYS A 34 17.54 -15.31 -9.79
N GLU A 35 17.35 -15.75 -8.55
CA GLU A 35 17.76 -17.10 -8.11
C GLU A 35 16.98 -18.23 -8.81
N LEU A 36 15.65 -18.09 -8.93
CA LEU A 36 14.85 -19.09 -9.66
C LEU A 36 15.32 -19.25 -11.12
N ARG A 37 15.73 -18.15 -11.76
CA ARG A 37 16.25 -18.18 -13.12
C ARG A 37 17.66 -18.76 -13.19
N SER A 38 18.56 -18.41 -12.26
CA SER A 38 19.94 -18.92 -12.26
C SER A 38 19.99 -20.45 -12.12
N HIS A 39 19.04 -21.02 -11.38
CA HIS A 39 18.92 -22.46 -11.16
C HIS A 39 18.06 -23.21 -12.19
N ARG A 40 17.57 -22.54 -13.24
CA ARG A 40 16.62 -23.13 -14.21
C ARG A 40 15.45 -23.83 -13.51
N PHE A 41 14.92 -23.17 -12.48
CA PHE A 41 13.87 -23.74 -11.64
C PHE A 41 12.57 -23.99 -12.41
N ASP A 42 12.41 -23.40 -13.61
CA ASP A 42 11.38 -23.77 -14.58
C ASP A 42 11.35 -25.29 -14.85
N LYS A 43 12.52 -25.92 -14.94
CA LYS A 43 12.64 -27.37 -15.18
C LYS A 43 12.31 -28.21 -13.96
N THR A 44 12.70 -27.75 -12.77
CA THR A 44 12.28 -28.38 -11.52
C THR A 44 10.76 -28.30 -11.35
N ALA A 45 10.15 -27.15 -11.65
CA ALA A 45 8.71 -26.97 -11.56
C ALA A 45 7.95 -27.87 -12.56
N GLU A 46 8.43 -27.99 -13.80
CA GLU A 46 7.88 -28.89 -14.83
C GLU A 46 7.94 -30.36 -14.39
N ALA A 47 9.05 -30.81 -13.81
CA ALA A 47 9.15 -32.18 -13.31
C ALA A 47 8.24 -32.43 -12.10
N LEU A 48 8.16 -31.47 -11.17
CA LEU A 48 7.33 -31.58 -9.98
C LEU A 48 5.83 -31.47 -10.28
N SER A 49 5.44 -30.78 -11.35
CA SER A 49 4.02 -30.62 -11.70
C SER A 49 3.31 -31.92 -12.07
N GLU A 50 4.07 -32.94 -12.48
CA GLU A 50 3.56 -34.29 -12.80
C GLU A 50 3.32 -35.14 -11.55
N VAL A 51 3.91 -34.77 -10.41
CA VAL A 51 3.71 -35.47 -9.14
C VAL A 51 2.47 -34.89 -8.47
N SER A 52 1.46 -35.72 -8.21
CA SER A 52 0.18 -35.28 -7.62
C SER A 52 0.35 -34.49 -6.32
N PHE A 53 1.29 -34.90 -5.46
CA PHE A 53 1.64 -34.20 -4.22
C PHE A 53 2.16 -32.76 -4.45
N PHE A 54 2.78 -32.50 -5.61
CA PHE A 54 3.38 -31.22 -5.99
C PHE A 54 2.63 -30.52 -7.12
N ALA A 55 1.35 -30.84 -7.33
CA ALA A 55 0.54 -30.29 -8.42
C ALA A 55 0.47 -28.75 -8.45
N ALA A 56 0.74 -28.06 -7.33
CA ALA A 56 0.82 -26.60 -7.28
C ALA A 56 1.87 -26.01 -8.24
N PHE A 57 2.92 -26.75 -8.58
CA PHE A 57 3.95 -26.30 -9.54
C PHE A 57 3.42 -26.14 -10.98
N LYS A 58 2.23 -26.66 -11.30
CA LYS A 58 1.50 -26.31 -12.55
C LYS A 58 1.29 -24.80 -12.69
N ASN A 59 1.21 -24.08 -11.56
CA ASN A 59 1.03 -22.64 -11.52
C ASN A 59 2.36 -21.85 -11.47
N TYR A 60 3.50 -22.52 -11.67
CA TYR A 60 4.81 -21.86 -11.61
C TYR A 60 4.94 -20.68 -12.60
N PRO A 61 4.50 -20.78 -13.87
CA PRO A 61 4.56 -19.63 -14.79
C PRO A 61 3.83 -18.39 -14.25
N GLN A 62 2.63 -18.58 -13.70
CA GLN A 62 1.81 -17.51 -13.11
C GLN A 62 2.47 -16.95 -11.84
N CYS A 63 3.00 -17.82 -10.97
CA CYS A 63 3.75 -17.40 -9.78
C CYS A 63 4.96 -16.54 -10.17
N TYR A 64 5.75 -17.02 -11.12
CA TYR A 64 6.90 -16.30 -11.62
C TYR A 64 6.47 -14.94 -12.19
N GLU A 65 5.44 -14.89 -13.05
CA GLU A 65 4.89 -13.65 -13.61
C GLU A 65 4.47 -12.65 -12.52
N VAL A 66 3.73 -13.10 -11.50
CA VAL A 66 3.27 -12.27 -10.38
C VAL A 66 4.44 -11.70 -9.58
N LEU A 67 5.50 -12.49 -9.33
CA LEU A 67 6.74 -11.95 -8.73
C LEU A 67 7.31 -10.82 -9.60
N GLY A 68 7.20 -10.90 -10.92
CA GLY A 68 7.65 -9.86 -11.84
C GLY A 68 6.82 -8.60 -11.75
N ALA A 69 5.49 -8.75 -11.60
CA ALA A 69 4.58 -7.64 -11.36
C ALA A 69 4.89 -6.94 -10.02
N MET A 70 5.21 -7.70 -8.97
CA MET A 70 5.56 -7.14 -7.64
C MET A 70 6.80 -6.23 -7.69
N VAL A 71 7.80 -6.53 -8.53
CA VAL A 71 8.97 -5.65 -8.72
C VAL A 71 8.55 -4.25 -9.21
N LYS A 72 7.53 -4.19 -10.08
CA LYS A 72 7.03 -2.93 -10.66
C LYS A 72 6.26 -2.07 -9.66
N LEU A 73 5.85 -2.63 -8.52
CA LEU A 73 5.09 -1.89 -7.49
C LEU A 73 5.96 -0.93 -6.68
N ARG A 74 7.29 -0.92 -6.87
CA ARG A 74 8.18 -0.05 -6.10
C ARG A 74 7.86 1.44 -6.30
N CYS A 75 7.56 2.12 -5.21
CA CYS A 75 7.31 3.56 -5.18
C CYS A 75 8.52 4.32 -4.63
N LYS A 76 9.26 5.01 -5.52
CA LYS A 76 10.50 5.73 -5.16
C LYS A 76 10.28 7.07 -4.46
N LYS A 77 9.04 7.57 -4.42
CA LYS A 77 8.70 8.88 -3.86
C LYS A 77 7.53 8.74 -2.89
N ALA A 78 7.51 9.53 -1.82
CA ALA A 78 6.34 9.63 -0.95
C ALA A 78 5.14 10.25 -1.68
N CYS A 79 3.93 10.09 -1.13
CA CYS A 79 2.70 10.57 -1.74
C CYS A 79 2.70 12.09 -2.03
N LYS A 80 3.24 12.90 -1.11
CA LYS A 80 3.36 14.36 -1.28
C LYS A 80 4.49 14.75 -2.25
N ALA A 81 5.53 13.92 -2.36
CA ALA A 81 6.61 14.06 -3.34
C ALA A 81 6.27 13.50 -4.74
N GLY A 82 4.99 13.22 -5.03
CA GLY A 82 4.53 12.76 -6.35
C GLY A 82 4.53 11.24 -6.57
N GLY A 83 4.72 10.42 -5.52
CA GLY A 83 4.54 8.97 -5.57
C GLY A 83 3.07 8.53 -5.64
N GLY A 84 2.78 7.23 -5.53
CA GLY A 84 1.41 6.71 -5.59
C GLY A 84 0.71 6.90 -6.96
N PRO A 85 -0.62 6.76 -7.04
CA PRO A 85 -1.35 6.84 -8.30
C PRO A 85 -1.21 8.21 -8.99
N PRO A 86 -0.97 8.27 -10.32
CA PRO A 86 -0.79 9.53 -11.05
C PRO A 86 -2.04 10.42 -11.01
N PHE A 87 -3.23 9.82 -10.96
CA PHE A 87 -4.51 10.52 -10.94
C PHE A 87 -5.21 10.47 -9.57
N CYS A 88 -4.44 10.60 -8.48
CA CYS A 88 -4.98 10.61 -7.11
C CYS A 88 -5.97 11.77 -6.89
N LYS A 89 -7.25 11.44 -6.63
CA LYS A 89 -8.34 12.43 -6.41
C LYS A 89 -8.10 13.29 -5.17
N MET A 90 -7.59 12.71 -4.07
CA MET A 90 -7.37 13.44 -2.81
C MET A 90 -6.22 14.44 -2.96
N ARG A 91 -5.14 14.06 -3.64
CA ARG A 91 -4.03 15.00 -3.95
C ARG A 91 -4.57 16.23 -4.67
N LYS A 92 -5.28 16.03 -5.78
CA LYS A 92 -5.84 17.12 -6.57
C LYS A 92 -6.82 17.98 -5.75
N CYS A 93 -7.65 17.34 -4.93
CA CYS A 93 -8.61 18.03 -4.07
C CYS A 93 -7.91 18.89 -3.01
N CYS A 94 -6.93 18.34 -2.29
CA CYS A 94 -6.19 19.06 -1.25
C CYS A 94 -5.39 20.24 -1.84
N GLN A 95 -4.71 20.02 -2.97
CA GLN A 95 -4.01 21.08 -3.70
C GLN A 95 -4.94 22.21 -4.14
N LYS A 96 -6.13 21.89 -4.68
CA LYS A 96 -7.13 22.89 -5.07
C LYS A 96 -7.67 23.68 -3.86
N LYS A 97 -7.84 23.01 -2.72
CA LYS A 97 -8.34 23.64 -1.48
C LYS A 97 -7.25 24.36 -0.69
N GLY A 98 -5.97 24.22 -1.05
CA GLY A 98 -4.85 24.79 -0.30
C GLY A 98 -4.66 24.17 1.10
N ILE A 99 -5.02 22.89 1.27
CA ILE A 99 -4.92 22.17 2.55
C ILE A 99 -3.85 21.07 2.46
N ASP A 100 -3.22 20.74 3.59
CA ASP A 100 -2.12 19.77 3.62
C ASP A 100 -2.57 18.32 3.53
N GLY A 101 -3.81 18.05 3.88
CA GLY A 101 -4.45 16.76 3.71
C GLY A 101 -5.89 16.76 4.16
N CYS A 102 -6.55 15.62 3.98
CA CYS A 102 -7.98 15.50 4.22
C CYS A 102 -8.38 15.80 5.67
N TRP A 103 -7.46 15.73 6.64
CA TRP A 103 -7.76 15.98 8.07
C TRP A 103 -8.14 17.44 8.34
N GLU A 104 -7.74 18.38 7.47
CA GLU A 104 -8.11 19.80 7.55
C GLU A 104 -9.48 20.08 6.90
N CYS A 105 -10.00 19.13 6.12
CA CYS A 105 -11.30 19.29 5.48
C CYS A 105 -12.43 18.93 6.45
N ALA A 106 -13.35 19.85 6.73
CA ALA A 106 -14.48 19.61 7.64
C ALA A 106 -15.36 18.39 7.26
N GLU A 107 -15.38 18.01 5.98
CA GLU A 107 -16.27 17.01 5.41
C GLU A 107 -15.62 15.63 5.23
N PHE A 108 -14.37 15.43 5.64
CA PHE A 108 -13.60 14.23 5.26
C PHE A 108 -14.26 12.91 5.68
N GLU A 109 -14.98 12.89 6.81
CA GLU A 109 -15.63 11.67 7.33
C GLU A 109 -16.74 11.14 6.42
N LYS A 110 -17.33 12.01 5.59
CA LYS A 110 -18.40 11.66 4.64
C LYS A 110 -17.93 11.75 3.18
N CYS A 111 -16.62 11.87 2.95
CA CYS A 111 -16.08 12.14 1.63
C CYS A 111 -15.94 10.87 0.79
N ASP A 112 -16.82 10.73 -0.20
CA ASP A 112 -16.84 9.66 -1.21
C ASP A 112 -15.49 9.40 -1.91
N LYS A 113 -14.66 10.44 -2.07
CA LYS A 113 -13.33 10.32 -2.71
C LYS A 113 -12.38 9.42 -1.93
N LEU A 114 -12.64 9.18 -0.64
CA LEU A 114 -11.84 8.28 0.19
C LEU A 114 -12.28 6.82 0.08
N ASP A 115 -13.48 6.53 -0.44
CA ASP A 115 -14.06 5.18 -0.43
C ASP A 115 -13.21 4.14 -1.17
N PHE A 116 -12.46 4.54 -2.20
CA PHE A 116 -11.59 3.60 -2.94
C PHE A 116 -10.49 2.97 -2.04
N LEU A 117 -10.16 3.60 -0.90
CA LEU A 117 -9.20 3.06 0.06
C LEU A 117 -9.76 1.89 0.85
N LYS A 118 -11.09 1.75 0.95
CA LYS A 118 -11.74 0.70 1.74
C LYS A 118 -11.32 -0.70 1.29
N ALA A 119 -11.14 -0.92 -0.01
CA ALA A 119 -10.74 -2.22 -0.57
C ALA A 119 -9.38 -2.71 -0.06
N GLY A 120 -8.40 -1.81 0.11
CA GLY A 120 -7.04 -2.16 0.54
C GLY A 120 -6.75 -1.87 2.03
N HIS A 121 -7.53 -1.00 2.67
CA HIS A 121 -7.20 -0.42 3.97
C HIS A 121 -8.35 -0.46 4.98
N GLY A 122 -9.56 -0.87 4.57
CA GLY A 122 -10.77 -0.75 5.36
C GLY A 122 -10.96 0.69 5.88
N ASP A 123 -11.20 0.86 7.19
CA ASP A 123 -11.43 2.17 7.81
C ASP A 123 -10.15 2.84 8.37
N ALA A 124 -8.98 2.24 8.15
CA ALA A 124 -7.70 2.72 8.69
C ALA A 124 -7.40 4.19 8.33
N HIS A 125 -7.65 4.56 7.08
CA HIS A 125 -7.45 5.93 6.60
C HIS A 125 -8.31 6.94 7.37
N ILE A 126 -9.58 6.62 7.66
CA ILE A 126 -10.46 7.49 8.46
C ILE A 126 -9.96 7.58 9.91
N LYS A 127 -9.54 6.46 10.52
CA LYS A 127 -8.98 6.46 11.88
C LYS A 127 -7.76 7.37 11.97
N ASN A 128 -6.84 7.26 11.01
CA ASN A 128 -5.66 8.12 10.95
C ASN A 128 -6.03 9.59 10.75
N LEU A 129 -6.97 9.91 9.85
CA LEU A 129 -7.43 11.29 9.63
C LEU A 129 -8.07 11.89 10.90
N LYS A 130 -8.82 11.10 11.67
CA LYS A 130 -9.35 11.51 12.97
C LYS A 130 -8.25 11.82 13.98
N THR A 131 -7.21 10.97 14.04
CA THR A 131 -6.04 11.23 14.88
C THR A 131 -5.30 12.49 14.45
N LEU A 132 -5.04 12.67 13.15
CA LEU A 132 -4.38 13.87 12.61
C LEU A 132 -5.17 15.14 12.92
N LYS A 133 -6.50 15.11 12.79
CA LYS A 133 -7.37 16.25 13.13
C LYS A 133 -7.37 16.57 14.62
N LYS A 134 -7.36 15.55 15.49
CA LYS A 134 -7.47 15.72 16.95
C LYS A 134 -6.13 16.03 17.62
N ALA A 135 -5.08 15.30 17.25
CA ALA A 135 -3.78 15.30 17.93
C ALA A 135 -2.68 16.00 17.11
N GLY A 136 -2.99 16.47 15.90
CA GLY A 136 -2.02 17.06 15.00
C GLY A 136 -1.05 16.04 14.41
N VAL A 137 -0.07 16.57 13.65
CA VAL A 137 0.97 15.77 12.98
C VAL A 137 1.86 15.05 14.00
N ASP A 138 2.35 15.77 15.02
CA ASP A 138 3.29 15.19 15.99
C ASP A 138 2.64 14.05 16.78
N GLY A 139 1.42 14.25 17.28
CA GLY A 139 0.67 13.20 17.98
C GLY A 139 0.36 12.00 17.09
N PHE A 140 0.15 12.19 15.79
CA PHE A 140 0.03 11.09 14.84
C PHE A 140 1.35 10.35 14.61
N LEU A 141 2.47 11.06 14.55
CA LEU A 141 3.81 10.50 14.35
C LEU A 141 4.30 9.71 15.57
N GLU A 142 3.95 10.12 16.77
CA GLU A 142 4.23 9.38 18.01
C GLU A 142 3.24 8.21 18.22
N GLY A 143 2.01 8.36 17.71
CA GLY A 143 0.94 7.38 17.85
C GLY A 143 0.98 6.21 16.86
N LYS A 144 0.04 5.29 17.06
CA LYS A 144 -0.19 4.16 16.16
C LYS A 144 -0.72 4.65 14.80
N LYS A 145 -0.02 4.29 13.74
CA LYS A 145 -0.46 4.44 12.35
C LYS A 145 -1.21 3.19 11.92
N HIS A 146 -2.40 3.35 11.37
CA HIS A 146 -3.17 2.24 10.83
C HIS A 146 -2.90 2.08 9.33
N TRP A 147 -2.40 0.92 8.92
CA TRP A 147 -2.30 0.55 7.50
C TRP A 147 -3.55 -0.18 6.99
N TYR A 148 -4.09 -1.08 7.83
CA TYR A 148 -5.35 -1.77 7.62
C TYR A 148 -6.12 -1.84 8.94
N SER A 149 -7.43 -1.75 8.86
CA SER A 149 -8.34 -1.97 9.98
C SER A 149 -9.68 -2.42 9.41
N ALA A 150 -10.28 -3.46 10.00
CA ALA A 150 -11.59 -3.90 9.59
C ALA A 150 -12.61 -2.78 9.81
N SER A 151 -13.44 -2.52 8.80
CA SER A 151 -14.59 -1.64 8.93
C SER A 151 -15.52 -2.22 9.98
N SER A 152 -15.93 -1.42 10.97
CA SER A 152 -16.91 -1.79 12.00
C SER A 152 -18.31 -2.12 11.45
N GLU A 153 -18.51 -2.07 10.14
CA GLU A 153 -19.75 -2.48 9.45
C GLU A 153 -19.78 -3.98 9.12
N ARG A 154 -18.71 -4.74 9.39
CA ARG A 154 -18.63 -6.19 9.11
C ARG A 154 -19.10 -7.11 10.23
N ASP A 155 -19.87 -6.60 11.19
CA ASP A 155 -20.51 -7.40 12.24
C ASP A 155 -22.02 -7.63 11.99
N ASN A 156 -22.57 -7.20 10.84
CA ASN A 156 -23.99 -7.37 10.49
C ASN A 156 -24.19 -7.84 9.03
N ALA A 157 -23.50 -8.91 8.62
CA ALA A 157 -23.82 -9.66 7.41
C ALA A 157 -23.64 -11.16 7.65
#